data_AF-T1G5R1-F1
#
_entry.id   AF-T1G5R1-F1
#
_cell.length_a   1.000
_cell.length_b   1.000
_cell.length_c   1.000
_cell.angle_alpha   90.00
_cell.angle_beta   90.00
_cell.angle_gamma   90.00
#
_symmetry.space_group_name_H-M   'P 1'
#
loop_
_entity.id
_entity.type
_entity.pdbx_description
1 polymer ?
#
loop_
_entity_poly.entity_id
_entity_poly.type
_entity_poly.pdbx_seq_one_letter_code
_entity_poly.pdbx_strand_id
1 'polypeptide(L)' 'KLRYLAAAKMEPTYARTVFPCFDEPEMKAEFKMNIIRPKHYISLFNTEKV' A
#
# COMPACT_ATOMS: atom_id res chain seq x y z
N LYS A 1 -16.40 -13.50 16.65
CA LYS A 1 -16.73 -12.54 15.56
C LYS A 1 -15.53 -12.49 14.62
N LEU A 2 -15.70 -12.88 13.36
CA LEU A 2 -14.60 -12.87 12.39
C LEU A 2 -14.22 -11.42 12.06
N ARG A 3 -12.91 -11.13 12.00
CA ARG A 3 -12.38 -9.81 11.64
C ARG A 3 -11.43 -9.99 10.46
N TYR A 4 -11.60 -9.17 9.44
CA TYR A 4 -10.73 -9.13 8.27
C TYR A 4 -9.78 -7.95 8.36
N LEU A 5 -8.58 -8.13 7.80
CA LEU A 5 -7.57 -7.10 7.62
C LEU A 5 -6.97 -7.25 6.21
N ALA A 6 -6.49 -6.14 5.66
CA ALA A 6 -5.69 -6.12 4.45
C ALA A 6 -4.28 -5.65 4.80
N ALA A 7 -3.27 -6.36 4.31
CA ALA A 7 -1.85 -6.05 4.50
C ALA A 7 -1.09 -6.32 3.20
N ALA A 8 0.05 -5.66 3.01
CA ALA A 8 0.86 -5.78 1.81
C ALA A 8 2.27 -6.30 2.15
N LYS A 9 2.75 -7.27 1.36
CA LYS A 9 4.15 -7.70 1.28
C LYS A 9 4.52 -7.66 -0.20
N MET A 10 5.33 -6.67 -0.58
CA MET A 10 5.62 -6.39 -1.99
C MET A 10 7.00 -6.90 -2.44
N GLU A 11 7.87 -7.29 -1.52
CA GLU A 11 9.20 -7.80 -1.85
C GLU A 11 9.14 -9.24 -2.41
N PRO A 12 9.93 -9.56 -3.45
CA PRO A 12 10.85 -8.67 -4.14
C PRO A 12 10.21 -7.82 -5.25
N THR A 13 9.23 -8.36 -5.99
CA THR A 13 8.68 -7.75 -7.22
C THR A 13 7.16 -7.92 -7.33
N TYR A 14 6.46 -7.79 -6.20
CA TYR A 14 5.01 -7.90 -6.13
C TYR A 14 4.30 -6.54 -6.06
N ALA A 15 5.01 -5.41 -6.02
CA ALA A 15 4.36 -4.10 -6.04
C ALA A 15 3.49 -3.93 -7.31
N ARG A 16 3.96 -4.48 -8.43
CA ARG A 16 3.24 -4.54 -9.73
C ARG A 16 1.86 -5.21 -9.68
N THR A 17 1.60 -6.03 -8.67
CA THR A 17 0.29 -6.70 -8.48
C THR A 17 -0.74 -5.81 -7.79
N VAL A 18 -0.28 -4.78 -7.08
CA VAL A 18 -1.13 -3.87 -6.30
C VAL A 18 -1.44 -2.62 -7.11
N PHE A 19 -0.47 -2.11 -7.85
CA PHE A 19 -0.62 -0.97 -8.75
C PHE A 19 0.41 -1.03 -9.88
N PRO A 20 0.09 -0.51 -11.09
CA PRO A 20 1.06 -0.40 -12.17
C PRO A 20 2.23 0.52 -11.77
N CYS A 21 3.45 0.00 -11.82
CA CYS A 21 4.66 0.73 -11.48
C CYS A 21 5.90 0.13 -12.14
N PHE A 22 7.01 0.88 -12.11
CA PHE A 22 8.34 0.35 -12.41
C PHE A 22 8.90 -0.34 -11.16
N ASP A 23 8.64 -1.65 -11.05
CA ASP A 23 8.85 -2.46 -9.84
C ASP A 23 10.26 -3.09 -9.81
N GLU A 24 11.27 -2.22 -9.81
CA GLU A 24 12.70 -2.54 -9.69
C GLU A 24 13.33 -1.63 -8.60
N PRO A 25 14.18 -2.16 -7.70
CA PRO A 25 14.63 -1.45 -6.50
C PRO A 25 15.48 -0.19 -6.78
N GLU A 26 16.13 -0.11 -7.94
CA GLU A 26 16.91 1.05 -8.37
C GLU A 26 16.03 2.25 -8.76
N MET A 27 14.77 2.01 -9.12
CA MET A 27 13.82 3.05 -9.58
C MET A 27 13.06 3.69 -8.41
N LYS A 28 13.78 4.40 -7.54
CA LYS A 28 13.19 5.07 -6.35
C LYS A 28 12.28 6.24 -6.73
N ALA A 29 11.21 6.44 -5.95
CA ALA A 29 10.27 7.54 -6.09
C ALA A 29 9.66 7.94 -4.75
N GLU A 30 9.05 9.13 -4.69
CA GLU A 30 8.21 9.54 -3.56
C GLU A 30 6.78 8.99 -3.73
N PHE A 31 6.17 8.56 -2.62
CA PHE A 31 4.83 7.97 -2.62
C PHE A 31 3.86 8.79 -1.79
N LYS A 32 2.80 9.26 -2.43
CA LYS A 32 1.64 9.89 -1.80
C LYS A 32 0.43 8.98 -1.99
N MET A 33 -0.23 8.59 -0.91
CA MET A 33 -1.26 7.55 -0.93
C MET A 33 -2.52 7.97 -0.20
N ASN A 34 -3.68 7.59 -0.76
CA ASN A 34 -4.98 7.74 -0.12
C ASN A 34 -5.74 6.40 -0.16
N ILE A 35 -6.15 5.90 1.00
CA ILE A 35 -6.86 4.62 1.14
C ILE A 35 -8.30 4.88 1.57
N ILE A 36 -9.24 4.59 0.67
CA ILE A 36 -10.67 4.63 0.96
C ILE A 36 -11.06 3.37 1.74
N ARG A 37 -11.73 3.56 2.87
CA ARG A 37 -12.16 2.48 3.77
C ARG A 37 -13.40 2.89 4.58
N PRO A 38 -14.15 1.93 5.17
CA PRO A 38 -15.19 2.26 6.14
C PRO A 38 -14.63 3.00 7.36
N LYS A 39 -15.44 3.91 7.94
CA LYS A 39 -15.03 4.83 9.02
C LYS A 39 -14.49 4.15 10.29
N HIS A 40 -14.85 2.90 10.54
CA HIS A 40 -14.44 2.16 11.74
C HIS A 40 -13.09 1.44 11.59
N TYR A 41 -12.47 1.49 10.40
CA TYR A 41 -11.13 0.97 10.17
C TYR A 41 -10.08 2.08 10.23
N ILE A 42 -8.85 1.69 10.51
CA ILE A 42 -7.65 2.52 10.37
C ILE A 42 -6.85 2.08 9.13
N SER A 43 -6.13 3.00 8.51
CA SER A 43 -5.11 2.66 7.49
C SER A 43 -3.78 3.20 7.96
N LEU A 44 -2.75 2.39 7.75
CA LEU A 44 -1.37 2.73 8.01
C LEU A 44 -0.64 2.70 6.67
N PHE A 45 0.24 3.67 6.46
CA PHE A 45 1.10 3.77 5.29
C PHE A 45 2.40 4.47 5.69
N ASN A 46 3.43 4.36 4.85
CA ASN A 46 4.78 4.87 5.17
C ASN A 46 4.85 6.39 5.18
N THR A 47 3.94 7.07 4.48
CA THR A 47 3.88 8.53 4.35
C THR A 47 2.57 9.09 4.87
N GLU A 48 2.54 10.40 5.11
CA GLU A 48 1.33 11.09 5.54
C GLU A 48 0.22 10.97 4.50
N LYS A 49 -1.01 10.91 5.01
CA LYS A 49 -2.20 10.83 4.17
C LYS A 49 -2.37 12.15 3.42
N VAL A 50 -2.67 12.08 2.11
CA VAL A 50 -3.12 13.22 1.31
C VAL A 50 -4.58 13.58 1.62
#